data_AF-A0A9X4KL61-F1
#
_entry.id   AF-A0A9X4KL61-F1
#
_cell.length_a   1.000
_cell.length_b   1.000
_cell.length_c   1.000
_cell.angle_alpha   90.00
_cell.angle_beta   90.00
_cell.angle_gamma   90.00
#
_symmetry.space_group_name_H-M   'P 1'
#
loop_
_entity.id
_entity.type
_entity.pdbx_description
1 polymer ?
#
loop_
_entity_poly.entity_id
_entity_poly.type
_entity_poly.pdbx_seq_one_letter_code
_entity_poly.pdbx_strand_id
1 'polypeptide(L)'
;MDQPITLEAVLYGAMMMMTILAVLLMFVSYRVVMTTDKFMYLFSAVLPQTALHAWMTLRFIPLFARRFQQIELIQRSRGIDMRTGGPIRRLKNGALLLRILMTWSLEDAMRTGDSMKARGYGTAKRTAYYPYRMDRRDRATLATLGLLLLLSLAGWREGWGLLTLFPRMEKIRLGTFEWIHFAITAIFVGMPIVFETRERYRWRSSRRSA
;
A
#
# COMPACT_ATOMS: atom_id res chain seq x y z
N MET A 1 -39.12 17.32 21.48
CA MET A 1 -38.71 15.99 20.99
C MET A 1 -37.33 15.77 21.57
N ASP A 2 -37.31 15.40 22.84
CA ASP A 2 -36.08 15.36 23.61
C ASP A 2 -35.66 13.90 23.64
N GLN A 3 -34.86 13.48 22.65
CA GLN A 3 -34.19 12.18 22.73
C GLN A 3 -33.08 12.31 23.77
N PRO A 4 -33.20 11.69 24.96
CA PRO A 4 -32.15 11.80 25.97
C PRO A 4 -30.89 11.13 25.43
N ILE A 5 -29.76 11.84 25.53
CA ILE A 5 -28.45 11.28 25.21
C ILE A 5 -28.16 10.20 26.26
N THR A 6 -28.18 8.94 25.83
CA THR A 6 -27.85 7.81 26.70
C THR A 6 -26.33 7.61 26.74
N LEU A 7 -25.81 7.14 27.88
CA LEU A 7 -24.36 6.88 28.05
C LEU A 7 -23.88 5.81 27.06
N GLU A 8 -24.75 4.86 26.75
CA GLU A 8 -24.59 3.82 25.74
C GLU A 8 -24.30 4.40 24.35
N ALA A 9 -25.05 5.42 23.94
CA ALA A 9 -24.88 6.07 22.65
C ALA A 9 -23.52 6.79 22.55
N VAL A 10 -23.07 7.42 23.64
CA VAL A 10 -21.75 8.09 23.70
C VAL A 10 -20.61 7.09 23.62
N LEU A 11 -20.66 6.00 24.40
CA LEU A 11 -19.64 4.95 24.37
C LEU A 11 -19.59 4.24 23.02
N TYR A 12 -20.74 3.94 22.42
CA TYR A 12 -20.82 3.37 21.09
C TYR A 12 -20.22 4.31 20.04
N GLY A 13 -20.54 5.61 20.10
CA GLY A 13 -19.93 6.62 19.22
C GLY A 13 -18.41 6.67 19.36
N ALA A 14 -17.88 6.61 20.58
CA ALA A 14 -16.44 6.59 20.84
C ALA A 14 -15.76 5.32 20.30
N MET A 15 -16.37 4.15 20.50
CA MET A 15 -15.86 2.87 19.97
C MET A 15 -15.86 2.87 18.44
N MET A 16 -16.94 3.36 17.81
CA MET A 16 -17.03 3.47 16.36
C MET A 16 -16.04 4.49 15.78
N MET A 17 -15.79 5.60 16.48
CA MET A 17 -14.74 6.54 16.10
C MET A 17 -13.37 5.86 16.10
N MET A 18 -13.07 5.06 17.14
CA MET A 18 -11.81 4.35 17.26
C MET A 18 -11.63 3.28 16.17
N THR A 19 -12.67 2.53 15.82
CA THR A 19 -12.60 1.51 14.75
C THR A 19 -12.36 2.16 13.39
N ILE A 20 -13.06 3.26 13.06
CA ILE A 20 -12.83 4.00 11.81
C ILE A 20 -11.40 4.54 11.76
N LEU A 21 -10.90 5.11 12.87
CA LEU A 21 -9.52 5.60 12.95
C LEU A 21 -8.51 4.47 12.73
N ALA A 22 -8.72 3.29 13.33
CA ALA A 22 -7.85 2.13 13.17
C ALA A 22 -7.81 1.65 11.70
N VAL A 23 -8.96 1.61 11.02
CA VAL A 23 -9.04 1.26 9.59
C VAL A 23 -8.30 2.29 8.73
N LEU A 24 -8.48 3.59 8.99
CA LEU A 24 -7.76 4.64 8.26
C LEU A 24 -6.24 4.54 8.46
N LEU A 25 -5.78 4.34 9.70
CA LEU A 25 -4.37 4.15 10.01
C LEU A 25 -3.79 2.91 9.33
N MET A 26 -4.56 1.81 9.26
CA MET A 26 -4.17 0.61 8.51
C MET A 26 -3.99 0.93 7.02
N PHE A 27 -4.92 1.66 6.40
CA PHE A 27 -4.80 2.05 4.98
C PHE A 27 -3.61 2.97 4.71
N VAL A 28 -3.37 3.96 5.57
CA VAL A 28 -2.21 4.87 5.43
C VAL A 28 -0.91 4.08 5.57
N SER A 29 -0.81 3.22 6.59
CA SER A 29 0.36 2.38 6.82
C SER A 29 0.62 1.44 5.64
N TYR A 30 -0.44 0.82 5.11
CA TYR A 30 -0.36 -0.01 3.92
C TYR A 30 0.19 0.77 2.73
N ARG A 31 -0.33 1.97 2.45
CA ARG A 31 0.10 2.82 1.33
C ARG A 31 1.57 3.25 1.45
N VAL A 32 2.05 3.51 2.67
CA VAL A 32 3.44 3.92 2.91
C VAL A 32 4.40 2.74 2.73
N VAL A 33 4.03 1.55 3.20
CA VAL A 33 4.91 0.37 3.21
C VAL A 33 4.91 -0.36 1.87
N MET A 34 3.75 -0.51 1.24
CA MET A 34 3.58 -1.23 -0.02
C MET A 34 3.77 -0.31 -1.22
N THR A 35 4.92 -0.46 -1.89
CA THR A 35 5.15 0.14 -3.21
C THR A 35 4.60 -0.77 -4.31
N THR A 36 4.32 -0.19 -5.47
CA THR A 36 3.88 -0.91 -6.67
C THR A 36 4.81 -2.09 -6.99
N ASP A 37 6.13 -1.89 -6.89
CA ASP A 37 7.14 -2.93 -7.18
C ASP A 37 7.14 -4.08 -6.15
N LYS A 38 6.89 -3.80 -4.86
CA LYS A 38 6.78 -4.84 -3.82
C LYS A 38 5.52 -5.68 -3.98
N PHE A 39 4.41 -5.04 -4.32
CA PHE A 39 3.15 -5.72 -4.62
C PHE A 39 3.32 -6.66 -5.82
N MET A 40 3.98 -6.19 -6.88
CA MET A 40 4.33 -7.05 -8.03
C MET A 40 5.13 -8.27 -7.62
N TYR A 41 6.18 -8.07 -6.81
CA TYR A 41 7.03 -9.17 -6.37
C TYR A 41 6.20 -10.24 -5.64
N LEU A 42 5.35 -9.82 -4.70
CA LEU A 42 4.53 -10.74 -3.88
C LEU A 42 3.53 -11.55 -4.73
N PHE A 43 2.88 -10.89 -5.69
CA PHE A 43 1.81 -11.50 -6.48
C PHE A 43 2.28 -12.06 -7.83
N SER A 44 3.56 -11.91 -8.19
CA SER A 44 4.10 -12.42 -9.45
C SER A 44 4.05 -13.93 -9.62
N ALA A 45 4.01 -14.68 -8.51
CA ALA A 45 3.92 -16.14 -8.52
C ALA A 45 2.48 -16.67 -8.50
N VAL A 46 1.52 -15.87 -8.01
CA VAL A 46 0.13 -16.30 -7.78
C VAL A 46 -0.81 -15.76 -8.87
N LEU A 47 -0.49 -14.60 -9.46
CA LEU A 47 -1.33 -14.00 -10.49
C LEU A 47 -1.10 -14.65 -11.87
N PRO A 48 -2.18 -14.82 -12.67
CA PRO A 48 -2.07 -15.26 -14.06
C PRO A 48 -1.19 -14.30 -14.87
N GLN A 49 -0.49 -14.82 -15.88
CA GLN A 49 0.45 -14.03 -16.70
C GLN A 49 -0.17 -12.72 -17.22
N THR A 50 -1.46 -12.69 -17.54
CA THR A 50 -2.17 -11.49 -18.05
C THR A 50 -2.22 -10.34 -17.03
N ALA A 51 -2.48 -10.64 -15.76
CA ALA A 51 -2.52 -9.64 -14.69
C ALA A 51 -1.12 -9.05 -14.43
N LEU A 52 -0.07 -9.87 -14.57
CA LEU A 52 1.31 -9.41 -14.45
C LEU A 52 1.69 -8.41 -15.56
N HIS A 53 1.31 -8.69 -16.81
CA HIS A 53 1.58 -7.77 -17.93
C HIS A 53 0.79 -6.46 -17.79
N ALA A 54 -0.50 -6.53 -17.41
CA ALA A 54 -1.31 -5.34 -17.14
C ALA A 54 -0.73 -4.48 -16.00
N TRP A 55 -0.13 -5.11 -14.99
CA TRP A 55 0.51 -4.38 -13.90
C TRP A 55 1.87 -3.80 -14.29
N MET A 56 2.65 -4.49 -15.14
CA MET A 56 3.87 -3.90 -15.73
C MET A 56 3.53 -2.66 -16.57
N THR A 57 2.40 -2.65 -17.28
CA THR A 57 1.98 -1.48 -18.05
C THR A 57 1.48 -0.33 -17.18
N LEU A 58 0.91 -0.60 -16.01
CA LEU A 58 0.53 0.41 -15.01
C LEU A 58 1.72 1.28 -14.57
N ARG A 59 2.94 0.74 -14.56
CA ARG A 59 4.17 1.53 -14.31
C ARG A 59 4.41 2.62 -15.37
N PHE A 60 3.89 2.47 -16.58
CA PHE A 60 4.01 3.50 -17.60
C PHE A 60 3.11 4.72 -17.33
N ILE A 61 2.06 4.59 -16.53
CA ILE A 61 1.18 5.72 -16.17
C ILE A 61 1.95 6.87 -15.51
N PRO A 62 2.70 6.66 -14.40
CA PRO A 62 3.48 7.76 -13.79
C PRO A 62 4.59 8.28 -14.71
N LEU A 63 5.17 7.42 -15.56
CA LEU A 63 6.17 7.85 -16.55
C LEU A 63 5.55 8.79 -17.59
N PHE A 64 4.43 8.41 -18.18
CA PHE A 64 3.70 9.23 -19.15
C PHE A 64 3.17 10.51 -18.52
N ALA A 65 2.68 10.48 -17.28
CA ALA A 65 2.26 11.67 -16.57
C ALA A 65 3.41 12.70 -16.41
N ARG A 66 4.61 12.23 -16.02
CA ARG A 66 5.79 13.11 -15.90
C ARG A 66 6.21 13.68 -17.26
N ARG A 67 6.27 12.85 -18.30
CA ARG A 67 6.60 13.30 -19.67
C ARG A 67 5.56 14.29 -20.20
N PHE A 68 4.29 14.03 -19.95
CA PHE A 68 3.20 14.92 -20.33
C PHE A 68 3.33 16.29 -19.66
N GLN A 69 3.62 16.34 -18.35
CA GLN A 69 3.88 17.60 -17.64
C GLN A 69 5.08 18.38 -18.19
N GLN A 70 6.16 17.67 -18.57
CA GLN A 70 7.33 18.29 -19.20
C GLN A 70 7.00 18.89 -20.57
N ILE A 71 6.30 18.13 -21.41
CA ILE A 71 5.84 18.60 -22.73
C ILE A 71 4.90 19.79 -22.56
N GLU A 72 3.98 19.73 -21.59
CA GLU A 72 3.06 20.83 -21.30
C GLU A 72 3.81 22.09 -20.89
N LEU A 73 4.83 22.00 -20.03
CA LEU A 73 5.65 23.14 -19.62
C LEU A 73 6.36 23.79 -20.83
N ILE A 74 6.94 22.99 -21.72
CA ILE A 74 7.65 23.46 -22.93
C ILE A 74 6.67 24.09 -23.93
N GLN A 75 5.48 23.52 -24.09
CA GLN A 75 4.51 24.02 -25.07
C GLN A 75 3.78 25.26 -24.54
N ARG A 76 3.62 25.38 -23.22
CA ARG A 76 3.14 26.61 -22.57
C ARG A 76 4.12 27.77 -22.78
N SER A 77 5.44 27.57 -22.71
CA SER A 77 6.40 28.64 -23.00
C SER A 77 6.37 29.10 -24.46
N ARG A 78 5.85 28.26 -25.37
CA ARG A 78 5.57 28.61 -26.77
C ARG A 78 4.18 29.21 -27.01
N GLY A 79 3.44 29.53 -25.94
CA GLY A 79 2.10 30.12 -26.01
C GLY A 79 0.97 29.13 -26.30
N ILE A 80 1.23 27.82 -26.24
CA ILE A 80 0.23 26.76 -26.40
C ILE A 80 -0.23 26.34 -25.01
N ASP A 81 -1.33 26.93 -24.56
CA ASP A 81 -1.94 26.62 -23.27
C ASP A 81 -3.26 25.85 -23.42
N MET A 82 -3.50 24.91 -22.49
CA MET A 82 -4.73 24.13 -22.40
C MET A 82 -5.75 24.73 -21.45
N ARG A 83 -5.36 25.73 -20.65
CA ARG A 83 -6.24 26.33 -19.64
C ARG A 83 -6.99 27.55 -20.16
N THR A 84 -6.50 28.15 -21.24
CA THR A 84 -7.04 29.36 -21.86
C THR A 84 -7.70 29.07 -23.22
N GLY A 85 -8.79 29.78 -23.53
CA GLY A 85 -9.53 29.67 -24.79
C GLY A 85 -10.72 28.71 -24.79
N GLY A 86 -11.41 28.64 -25.95
CA GLY A 86 -12.61 27.82 -26.14
C GLY A 86 -12.34 26.30 -26.17
N PRO A 87 -13.37 25.46 -25.94
CA PRO A 87 -13.22 24.01 -25.77
C PRO A 87 -12.55 23.31 -26.97
N ILE A 88 -12.83 23.76 -28.20
CA ILE A 88 -12.22 23.23 -29.43
C ILE A 88 -10.72 23.48 -29.46
N ARG A 89 -10.27 24.67 -29.04
CA ARG A 89 -8.84 25.03 -29.02
C ARG A 89 -8.11 24.22 -27.94
N ARG A 90 -8.74 24.03 -26.78
CA ARG A 90 -8.21 23.19 -25.70
C ARG A 90 -8.04 21.73 -26.15
N LEU A 91 -9.02 21.18 -26.87
CA LEU A 91 -8.93 19.82 -27.42
C LEU A 91 -7.81 19.69 -28.47
N LYS A 92 -7.68 20.66 -29.39
CA LYS A 92 -6.60 20.68 -30.38
C LYS A 92 -5.22 20.74 -29.71
N ASN A 93 -5.06 21.59 -28.70
CA ASN A 93 -3.82 21.70 -27.93
C ASN A 93 -3.53 20.41 -27.15
N GLY A 94 -4.58 19.78 -26.57
CA GLY A 94 -4.56 18.45 -25.97
C GLY A 94 -4.00 17.39 -26.91
N ALA A 95 -4.62 17.26 -28.08
CA ALA A 95 -4.21 16.32 -29.11
C ALA A 95 -2.77 16.55 -29.58
N LEU A 96 -2.32 17.81 -29.66
CA LEU A 96 -0.93 18.13 -30.00
C LEU A 96 0.06 17.58 -28.96
N LEU A 97 -0.17 17.79 -27.66
CA LEU A 97 0.73 17.25 -26.63
C LEU A 97 0.71 15.72 -26.63
N LEU A 98 -0.47 15.13 -26.83
CA LEU A 98 -0.63 13.67 -26.90
C LEU A 98 0.16 13.12 -28.10
N ARG A 99 0.11 13.78 -29.26
CA ARG A 99 0.91 13.42 -30.44
C ARG A 99 2.41 13.46 -30.13
N ILE A 100 2.90 14.54 -29.51
CA ILE A 100 4.30 14.68 -29.14
C ILE A 100 4.71 13.57 -28.16
N LEU A 101 3.89 13.30 -27.15
CA LEU A 101 4.13 12.23 -26.19
C LEU A 101 4.22 10.85 -26.86
N MET A 102 3.35 10.57 -27.83
CA MET A 102 3.35 9.32 -28.58
C MET A 102 4.61 9.18 -29.43
N THR A 103 5.01 10.23 -30.15
CA THR A 103 6.25 10.23 -30.93
C THR A 103 7.48 10.00 -30.05
N TRP A 104 7.58 10.73 -28.93
CA TRP A 104 8.70 10.56 -28.00
C TRP A 104 8.71 9.16 -27.36
N SER A 105 7.55 8.62 -26.99
CA SER A 105 7.46 7.30 -26.39
C SER A 105 7.80 6.19 -27.38
N LEU A 106 7.44 6.33 -28.65
CA LEU A 106 7.80 5.39 -29.71
C LEU A 106 9.30 5.40 -29.97
N GLU A 107 9.92 6.58 -30.05
CA GLU A 107 11.36 6.73 -30.18
C GLU A 107 12.12 6.05 -29.02
N ASP A 108 11.66 6.28 -27.80
CA ASP A 108 12.25 5.68 -26.59
C ASP A 108 12.08 4.15 -26.56
N ALA A 109 10.92 3.64 -27.02
CA ALA A 109 10.68 2.21 -27.16
C ALA A 109 11.63 1.57 -28.19
N MET A 110 11.85 2.21 -29.33
CA MET A 110 12.80 1.73 -30.34
C MET A 110 14.23 1.71 -29.79
N ARG A 111 14.70 2.81 -29.18
CA ARG A 111 16.03 2.87 -28.54
C ARG A 111 16.22 1.82 -27.45
N THR A 112 15.17 1.58 -26.65
CA THR A 112 15.18 0.52 -25.64
C THR A 112 15.28 -0.85 -26.29
N GLY A 113 14.56 -1.10 -27.37
CA GLY A 113 14.65 -2.33 -28.16
C GLY A 113 16.05 -2.59 -28.71
N ASP A 114 16.69 -1.58 -29.30
CA ASP A 114 18.05 -1.67 -29.81
C ASP A 114 19.06 -1.95 -28.68
N SER A 115 18.91 -1.27 -27.54
CA SER A 115 19.73 -1.52 -26.34
C SER A 115 19.54 -2.95 -25.80
N MET A 116 18.30 -3.46 -25.78
CA MET A 116 18.02 -4.84 -25.38
C MET A 116 18.68 -5.84 -26.34
N LYS A 117 18.62 -5.60 -27.65
CA LYS A 117 19.28 -6.43 -28.67
C LYS A 117 20.80 -6.42 -28.51
N ALA A 118 21.40 -5.26 -28.28
CA ALA A 118 22.85 -5.12 -28.04
C ALA A 118 23.32 -5.87 -26.78
N ARG A 119 22.45 -6.00 -25.76
CA ARG A 119 22.70 -6.77 -24.53
C ARG A 119 22.42 -8.27 -24.68
N GLY A 120 22.13 -8.76 -25.88
CA GLY A 120 21.89 -10.17 -26.16
C GLY A 120 20.49 -10.67 -25.75
N TYR A 121 19.51 -9.77 -25.61
CA TYR A 121 18.14 -10.17 -25.25
C TYR A 121 17.56 -11.14 -26.30
N GLY A 122 17.18 -12.35 -25.86
CA GLY A 122 16.61 -13.40 -26.73
C GLY A 122 17.61 -14.43 -27.26
N THR A 123 18.91 -14.31 -26.98
CA THR A 123 19.94 -15.24 -27.47
C THR A 123 20.14 -16.48 -26.60
N ALA A 124 19.86 -16.39 -25.30
CA ALA A 124 20.06 -17.47 -24.33
C ALA A 124 18.83 -17.69 -23.44
N LYS A 125 18.80 -18.82 -22.73
CA LYS A 125 17.75 -19.14 -21.74
C LYS A 125 17.73 -18.05 -20.65
N ARG A 126 16.55 -17.48 -20.40
CA ARG A 126 16.39 -16.39 -19.43
C ARG A 126 16.60 -16.87 -18.00
N THR A 127 17.30 -16.06 -17.21
CA THR A 127 17.39 -16.19 -15.75
C THR A 127 16.65 -15.02 -15.09
N ALA A 128 16.02 -15.27 -13.94
CA ALA A 128 15.28 -14.25 -13.20
C ALA A 128 16.10 -13.74 -12.02
N TYR A 129 16.16 -12.42 -11.84
CA TYR A 129 16.77 -11.78 -10.69
C TYR A 129 15.68 -11.38 -9.69
N TYR A 130 15.75 -11.94 -8.48
CA TYR A 130 14.86 -11.62 -7.37
C TYR A 130 15.66 -10.87 -6.29
N PRO A 131 15.37 -9.57 -6.06
CA PRO A 131 16.12 -8.77 -5.10
C PRO A 131 15.80 -9.13 -3.64
N TYR A 132 14.67 -9.78 -3.37
CA TYR A 132 14.24 -10.17 -2.04
C TYR A 132 14.46 -11.67 -1.82
N ARG A 133 15.02 -12.03 -0.66
CA ARG A 133 15.19 -13.42 -0.22
C ARG A 133 14.63 -13.52 1.19
N MET A 134 13.78 -14.52 1.45
CA MET A 134 13.27 -14.77 2.80
C MET A 134 14.38 -15.32 3.69
N ASP A 135 14.72 -14.58 4.75
CA ASP A 135 15.64 -15.09 5.76
C ASP A 135 14.91 -15.99 6.78
N ARG A 136 15.68 -16.76 7.57
CA ARG A 136 15.14 -17.55 8.70
C ARG A 136 14.42 -16.65 9.70
N ARG A 137 14.90 -15.41 9.90
CA ARG A 137 14.27 -14.42 10.77
C ARG A 137 12.89 -14.03 10.26
N ASP A 138 12.75 -13.78 8.96
CA ASP A 138 11.47 -13.40 8.34
C ASP A 138 10.46 -14.53 8.43
N ARG A 139 10.90 -15.79 8.27
CA ARG A 139 10.03 -16.95 8.45
C ARG A 139 9.59 -17.13 9.90
N ALA A 140 10.49 -16.93 10.86
CA ALA A 140 10.14 -16.99 12.28
C ALA A 140 9.14 -15.90 12.66
N THR A 141 9.32 -14.67 12.20
CA THR A 141 8.39 -13.56 12.48
C THR A 141 7.03 -13.74 11.81
N LEU A 142 7.00 -14.28 10.58
CA LEU A 142 5.74 -14.65 9.94
C LEU A 142 5.02 -15.77 10.71
N ALA A 143 5.74 -16.77 11.19
CA ALA A 143 5.16 -17.87 11.96
C ALA A 143 4.59 -17.38 13.30
N THR A 144 5.30 -16.50 14.01
CA THR A 144 4.79 -15.93 15.27
C THR A 144 3.58 -15.04 15.05
N LEU A 145 3.57 -14.21 14.01
CA LEU A 145 2.39 -13.41 13.63
C LEU A 145 1.20 -14.30 13.26
N GLY A 146 1.43 -15.36 12.48
CA GLY A 146 0.39 -16.32 12.13
C GLY A 146 -0.20 -17.02 13.35
N LEU A 147 0.64 -17.45 14.28
CA LEU A 147 0.19 -18.07 15.53
C LEU A 147 -0.64 -17.11 16.39
N LEU A 148 -0.16 -15.88 16.60
CA LEU A 148 -0.88 -14.87 17.37
C LEU A 148 -2.23 -14.53 16.72
N LEU A 149 -2.26 -14.40 15.40
CA LEU A 149 -3.50 -14.17 14.65
C LEU A 149 -4.51 -15.31 14.85
N LEU A 150 -4.06 -16.57 14.77
CA LEU A 150 -4.91 -17.74 14.99
C LEU A 150 -5.48 -17.79 16.41
N LEU A 151 -4.65 -17.47 17.42
CA LEU A 151 -5.10 -17.38 18.81
C LEU A 151 -6.13 -16.26 19.02
N SER A 152 -5.92 -15.10 18.41
CA SER A 152 -6.91 -14.01 18.43
C SER A 152 -8.21 -14.40 17.72
N LEU A 153 -8.15 -15.07 16.56
CA LEU A 153 -9.33 -15.56 15.84
C LEU A 153 -10.10 -16.63 16.64
N ALA A 154 -9.39 -17.52 17.33
CA ALA A 154 -9.99 -18.53 18.19
C ALA A 154 -10.74 -17.89 19.38
N GLY A 155 -10.11 -16.92 20.06
CA GLY A 155 -10.76 -16.18 21.14
C GLY A 155 -11.97 -15.37 20.67
N TRP A 156 -11.90 -14.77 19.47
CA TRP A 156 -13.05 -14.10 18.85
C TRP A 156 -14.21 -15.06 18.56
N ARG A 157 -13.92 -16.28 18.07
CA ARG A 157 -14.94 -17.31 17.81
C ARG A 157 -15.68 -17.72 19.09
N GLU A 158 -15.00 -17.73 20.23
CA GLU A 158 -15.60 -18.02 21.54
C GLU A 158 -16.34 -16.82 22.15
N GLY A 159 -16.33 -15.66 21.48
CA GLY A 159 -17.03 -14.45 21.92
C GLY A 159 -16.28 -13.64 22.98
N TRP A 160 -15.01 -13.96 23.25
CA TRP A 160 -14.21 -13.22 24.22
C TRP A 160 -13.87 -11.82 23.69
N GLY A 161 -14.17 -10.79 24.48
CA GLY A 161 -13.97 -9.39 24.08
C GLY A 161 -15.08 -8.78 23.21
N LEU A 162 -16.20 -9.50 23.00
CA LEU A 162 -17.38 -8.97 22.33
C LEU A 162 -18.27 -8.23 23.34
N LEU A 163 -18.18 -6.88 23.35
CA LEU A 163 -19.03 -6.06 24.21
C LEU A 163 -20.24 -5.57 23.42
N THR A 164 -21.40 -6.20 23.64
CA THR A 164 -22.66 -5.76 23.03
C THR A 164 -23.19 -4.53 23.80
N LEU A 165 -23.05 -3.35 23.19
CA LEU A 165 -23.44 -2.07 23.80
C LEU A 165 -24.93 -1.73 23.64
N PHE A 166 -25.60 -2.34 22.66
CA PHE A 166 -27.03 -2.16 22.37
C PHE A 166 -27.73 -3.53 22.30
N PRO A 167 -28.96 -3.70 22.84
CA PRO A 167 -29.83 -2.74 23.52
C PRO A 167 -29.73 -2.73 25.06
N ARG A 168 -28.84 -3.51 25.68
CA ARG A 168 -28.47 -3.41 27.11
C ARG A 168 -26.96 -3.56 27.22
N MET A 169 -26.29 -2.67 27.97
CA MET A 169 -24.88 -2.85 28.32
C MET A 169 -24.73 -4.17 29.09
N GLU A 170 -24.12 -5.16 28.46
CA GLU A 170 -23.73 -6.38 29.14
C GLU A 170 -22.73 -6.02 30.25
N LYS A 171 -22.88 -6.63 31.43
CA LYS A 171 -21.92 -6.41 32.52
C LYS A 171 -20.55 -6.87 32.03
N ILE A 172 -19.55 -5.99 32.15
CA ILE A 172 -18.16 -6.28 31.85
C ILE A 172 -17.72 -7.50 32.67
N ARG A 173 -17.69 -8.67 32.05
CA ARG A 173 -17.27 -9.94 32.66
C ARG A 173 -15.81 -10.19 32.32
N LEU A 174 -14.92 -9.34 32.83
CA LEU A 174 -13.47 -9.49 32.67
C LEU A 174 -12.96 -10.72 33.43
N GLY A 175 -13.17 -11.89 32.84
CA GLY A 175 -12.55 -13.14 33.26
C GLY A 175 -11.06 -13.16 32.92
N THR A 176 -10.32 -14.09 33.53
CA THR A 176 -8.89 -14.31 33.25
C THR A 176 -8.64 -14.58 31.77
N PHE A 177 -9.55 -15.29 31.09
CA PHE A 177 -9.45 -15.59 29.66
C PHE A 177 -9.60 -14.35 28.75
N GLU A 178 -10.43 -13.37 29.13
CA GLU A 178 -10.55 -12.12 28.38
C GLU A 178 -9.28 -11.28 28.47
N TRP A 179 -8.68 -11.20 29.66
CA TRP A 179 -7.38 -10.53 29.83
C TRP A 179 -6.27 -11.17 29.00
N ILE A 180 -6.23 -12.51 28.93
CA ILE A 180 -5.28 -13.24 28.09
C ILE A 180 -5.54 -12.90 26.61
N HIS A 181 -6.79 -12.87 26.17
CA HIS A 181 -7.16 -12.52 24.80
C HIS A 181 -6.77 -11.08 24.43
N PHE A 182 -7.00 -10.11 25.32
CA PHE A 182 -6.56 -8.73 25.13
C PHE A 182 -5.03 -8.61 25.08
N ALA A 183 -4.31 -9.33 25.94
CA ALA A 183 -2.85 -9.33 25.94
C ALA A 183 -2.28 -9.89 24.63
N ILE A 184 -2.81 -11.02 24.13
CA ILE A 184 -2.40 -11.62 22.85
C ILE A 184 -2.65 -10.65 21.69
N THR A 185 -3.84 -10.04 21.65
CA THR A 185 -4.21 -9.09 20.60
C THR A 185 -3.36 -7.80 20.66
N ALA A 186 -3.04 -7.31 21.86
CA ALA A 186 -2.14 -6.17 22.05
C ALA A 186 -0.71 -6.49 21.57
N ILE A 187 -0.20 -7.68 21.84
CA ILE A 187 1.11 -8.13 21.33
C ILE A 187 1.11 -8.23 19.80
N PHE A 188 0.04 -8.78 19.21
CA PHE A 188 -0.10 -8.87 17.77
C PHE A 188 -0.05 -7.50 17.08
N VAL A 189 -0.85 -6.53 17.58
CA VAL A 189 -0.89 -5.16 17.03
C VAL A 189 0.41 -4.39 17.32
N GLY A 190 1.04 -4.62 18.46
CA GLY A 190 2.30 -3.95 18.85
C GLY A 190 3.54 -4.46 18.12
N MET A 191 3.48 -5.63 17.49
CA MET A 191 4.63 -6.29 16.87
C MET A 191 5.33 -5.42 15.82
N PRO A 192 4.66 -4.81 14.83
CA PRO A 192 5.32 -3.94 13.84
C PRO A 192 6.08 -2.76 14.48
N ILE A 193 5.52 -2.18 15.54
CA ILE A 193 6.13 -1.05 16.28
C ILE A 193 7.43 -1.52 16.95
N VAL A 194 7.44 -2.72 17.55
CA VAL A 194 8.64 -3.29 18.17
C VAL A 194 9.74 -3.53 17.14
N PHE A 195 9.40 -4.01 15.94
CA PHE A 195 10.38 -4.22 14.88
C PHE A 195 10.95 -2.90 14.35
N GLU A 196 10.10 -1.93 14.04
CA GLU A 196 10.53 -0.63 13.51
C GLU A 196 11.38 0.14 14.54
N THR A 197 10.98 0.13 15.80
CA THR A 197 11.76 0.78 16.87
C THR A 197 13.12 0.12 17.05
N ARG A 198 13.19 -1.21 17.14
CA ARG A 198 14.45 -1.95 17.26
C ARG A 198 15.39 -1.67 16.10
N GLU A 199 14.87 -1.64 14.88
CA GLU A 199 15.67 -1.34 13.70
C GLU A 199 16.17 0.11 13.74
N ARG A 200 15.29 1.07 14.06
CA ARG A 200 15.67 2.49 14.19
C ARG A 200 16.74 2.71 15.26
N TYR A 201 16.69 1.99 16.38
CA TYR A 201 17.74 2.05 17.41
C TYR A 201 19.08 1.52 16.90
N ARG A 202 19.10 0.37 16.20
CA ARG A 202 20.33 -0.20 15.61
C ARG A 202 20.96 0.74 14.58
N TRP A 203 20.14 1.37 13.74
CA TRP A 203 20.63 2.35 12.78
C TRP A 203 21.23 3.59 13.47
N ARG A 204 20.61 4.07 14.55
CA ARG A 204 21.14 5.20 15.33
C ARG A 204 22.45 4.85 16.06
N SER A 205 22.61 3.64 16.58
CA SER A 205 23.85 3.24 17.24
C SER A 205 25.00 3.10 16.23
N SER A 206 24.74 2.50 15.05
CA SER A 206 25.77 2.36 14.01
C SER A 206 26.29 3.70 13.47
N ARG A 207 25.44 4.73 13.37
CA ARG A 207 25.82 6.09 12.96
C ARG A 207 26.62 6.87 14.01
N ARG A 208 26.65 6.42 15.27
CA ARG A 208 27.45 7.04 16.34
C ARG A 208 28.83 6.40 16.50
N SER A 209 29.04 5.24 15.90
CA SER A 209 30.30 4.49 15.94
C SER A 209 31.12 4.60 14.65
N ALA A 210 30.67 5.43 13.70
CA ALA A 210 31.35 5.79 12.46
C ALA A 210 31.59 7.30 12.47
#